data_AF-A0A7L1DM06-F1
#
_entry.id   AF-A0A7L1DM06-F1
#
_cell.length_a   1.000
_cell.length_b   1.000
_cell.length_c   1.000
_cell.angle_alpha   90.00
_cell.angle_beta   90.00
_cell.angle_gamma   90.00
#
_symmetry.space_group_name_H-M   'P 1'
#
loop_
_entity.id
_entity.type
_entity.pdbx_description
1 polymer ?
#
loop_
_entity_poly.entity_id
_entity_poly.type
_entity_poly.pdbx_seq_one_letter_code
_entity_poly.pdbx_strand_id
1 'polypeptide(L)'
;MDALDRVVKPKTKRAKRFLEKREPKLNENTKNAMLIRGGNANLTVTEVLKDIYAVKKPFAVLYKKKNITRPFEDQTSLEFFSKKSDCSLFLFGSHNKKRPNNLIIGRMFDYHVLDMIELGVEKFVSLKDVKNSKCPEGTKPMLIFAGDMFDVNEEYRRLKSLLIDFFRGPTVPSIRLAGLEYVLHFTAVDGKIYMRSYKVLLKKSGCKIPRIELEEMGPSLDLVMRRTHLASDDLYKLSLKQPKALKPKKKKNISHDVFGTTYGRIHMQKQDLSKLQTRKVKGLKKRPAENLAEDGGVTPKKSKSA
;
A
#
# COMPACT_ATOMS: atom_id res chain seq x y z
N MET A 1 -4.98 -7.39 33.10
CA MET A 1 -4.62 -6.01 32.75
C MET A 1 -3.79 -5.47 33.89
N ASP A 2 -2.48 -5.38 33.70
CA ASP A 2 -1.57 -4.89 34.73
C ASP A 2 -1.79 -3.39 35.00
N ALA A 3 -1.44 -2.95 36.21
CA ALA A 3 -1.61 -1.59 36.71
C ALA A 3 -0.95 -0.47 35.87
N LEU A 4 -0.18 -0.83 34.83
CA LEU A 4 0.49 0.06 33.87
C LEU A 4 -0.42 0.58 32.74
N ASP A 5 -1.61 -0.02 32.52
CA ASP A 5 -2.56 0.38 31.47
C ASP A 5 -3.74 1.22 31.97
N ARG A 6 -3.57 1.95 33.09
CA ARG A 6 -4.56 2.97 33.46
C ARG A 6 -4.57 4.07 32.40
N VAL A 7 -5.64 4.14 31.62
CA VAL A 7 -5.93 5.25 30.70
C VAL A 7 -5.92 6.55 31.51
N VAL A 8 -4.78 7.25 31.49
CA VAL A 8 -4.61 8.50 32.24
C VAL A 8 -5.48 9.55 31.57
N LYS A 9 -6.60 9.90 32.21
CA LYS A 9 -7.47 10.97 31.73
C LYS A 9 -6.65 12.26 31.63
N PRO A 10 -6.57 12.89 30.45
CA PRO A 10 -5.76 14.08 30.26
C PRO A 10 -6.32 15.24 31.09
N LYS A 11 -5.48 15.84 31.93
CA LYS A 11 -5.85 16.99 32.76
C LYS A 11 -5.97 18.30 31.96
N THR A 12 -5.31 18.40 30.80
CA THR A 12 -5.29 19.61 29.97
C THR A 12 -5.80 19.35 28.56
N LYS A 13 -6.40 20.37 27.91
CA LYS A 13 -6.84 20.28 26.51
C LYS A 13 -5.69 19.94 25.55
N ARG A 14 -4.47 20.42 25.83
CA ARG A 14 -3.27 20.10 25.04
C ARG A 14 -2.91 18.62 25.13
N ALA A 15 -2.92 18.03 26.32
CA ALA A 15 -2.68 16.60 26.51
C ALA A 15 -3.78 15.77 25.86
N LYS A 16 -5.04 16.20 25.94
CA LYS A 16 -6.17 15.53 25.28
C LYS A 16 -5.97 15.46 23.76
N ARG A 17 -5.70 16.60 23.11
CA ARG A 17 -5.41 16.65 21.65
C ARG A 17 -4.22 15.78 21.25
N PHE A 18 -3.22 15.67 22.13
CA PHE A 18 -2.05 14.81 21.89
C PHE A 18 -2.42 13.32 21.91
N LEU A 19 -3.23 12.88 22.88
CA LEU A 19 -3.72 11.50 22.95
C LEU A 19 -4.67 11.18 21.78
N GLU A 20 -5.66 12.04 21.52
CA GLU A 20 -6.59 11.91 20.38
C GLU A 20 -5.85 11.84 19.02
N LYS A 21 -4.69 12.47 18.89
CA LYS A 21 -3.88 12.39 17.66
C LYS A 21 -3.28 11.00 17.43
N ARG A 22 -2.92 10.31 18.52
CA ARG A 22 -2.26 8.98 18.54
C ARG A 22 -3.25 7.82 18.55
N GLU A 23 -4.49 8.07 18.95
CA GLU A 23 -5.54 7.05 18.94
C GLU A 23 -5.74 6.46 17.53
N PRO A 24 -6.13 5.17 17.43
CA PRO A 24 -6.43 4.53 16.15
C PRO A 24 -7.50 5.30 15.37
N LYS A 25 -7.28 5.45 14.06
CA LYS A 25 -8.18 6.21 13.17
C LYS A 25 -8.68 5.34 12.03
N LEU A 26 -9.88 5.65 11.55
CA LEU A 26 -10.43 5.01 10.36
C LEU A 26 -9.57 5.30 9.12
N ASN A 27 -9.24 6.58 8.92
CA ASN A 27 -8.26 7.03 7.94
C ASN A 27 -6.95 7.32 8.67
N GLU A 28 -5.95 6.50 8.41
CA GLU A 28 -4.64 6.61 9.07
C GLU A 28 -3.91 7.88 8.65
N ASN A 29 -3.07 8.38 9.56
CA ASN A 29 -2.13 9.45 9.25
C ASN A 29 -0.94 8.90 8.43
N THR A 30 -0.15 9.78 7.83
CA THR A 30 1.14 9.39 7.24
C THR A 30 2.07 8.77 8.30
N LYS A 31 2.69 7.64 7.96
CA LYS A 31 3.62 6.93 8.86
C LYS A 31 4.92 7.70 9.06
N ASN A 32 5.23 7.94 10.33
CA ASN A 32 6.49 8.55 10.76
C ASN A 32 7.57 7.47 10.93
N ALA A 33 8.80 7.81 10.53
CA ALA A 33 9.97 6.96 10.70
C ALA A 33 10.89 7.48 11.79
N MET A 34 11.31 6.62 12.70
CA MET A 34 12.40 6.91 13.63
C MET A 34 13.73 6.37 13.12
N LEU A 35 14.74 7.23 13.04
CA LEU A 35 16.09 6.87 12.63
C LEU A 35 16.98 6.84 13.86
N ILE A 36 17.48 5.66 14.21
CA ILE A 36 18.19 5.39 15.45
C ILE A 36 19.64 5.06 15.16
N ARG A 37 20.55 5.81 15.81
CA ARG A 37 21.97 5.53 15.77
C ARG A 37 22.32 4.49 16.83
N GLY A 38 22.79 3.33 16.42
CA GLY A 38 23.29 2.28 17.29
C GLY A 38 24.61 2.64 17.98
N GLY A 39 24.94 1.93 19.06
CA GLY A 39 26.17 2.15 19.85
C GLY A 39 27.45 2.18 19.01
N ASN A 40 27.58 1.22 18.10
CA ASN A 40 28.78 1.02 17.29
C ASN A 40 28.68 1.63 15.88
N ALA A 41 27.71 2.51 15.60
CA ALA A 41 27.56 3.10 14.28
C ALA A 41 28.79 3.93 13.87
N ASN A 42 29.35 3.64 12.70
CA ASN A 42 30.48 4.38 12.12
C ASN A 42 30.01 5.64 11.36
N LEU A 43 30.97 6.35 10.75
CA LEU A 43 30.69 7.58 10.01
C LEU A 43 29.75 7.32 8.82
N THR A 44 30.07 6.33 7.98
CA THR A 44 29.26 5.94 6.82
C THR A 44 27.80 5.68 7.18
N VAL A 45 27.54 4.82 8.17
CA VAL A 45 26.17 4.54 8.63
C VAL A 45 25.48 5.79 9.15
N THR A 46 26.22 6.67 9.82
CA THR A 46 25.67 7.93 10.34
C THR A 46 25.27 8.87 9.21
N GLU A 47 26.06 8.94 8.14
CA GLU A 47 25.76 9.73 6.95
C GLU A 47 24.57 9.16 6.18
N VAL A 48 24.50 7.84 6.03
CA VAL A 48 23.32 7.18 5.45
C VAL A 48 22.05 7.52 6.24
N LEU A 49 22.10 7.47 7.58
CA LEU A 49 20.96 7.86 8.41
C LEU A 49 20.58 9.34 8.22
N LYS A 50 21.55 10.25 8.03
CA LYS A 50 21.28 11.68 7.77
C LYS A 50 20.65 11.90 6.40
N ASP A 51 21.13 11.20 5.38
CA ASP A 51 20.63 11.35 4.02
C ASP A 51 19.23 10.76 3.87
N ILE A 52 18.98 9.58 4.46
CA ILE A 52 17.62 9.00 4.51
C ILE A 52 16.68 9.89 5.35
N TYR A 53 17.18 10.50 6.44
CA TYR A 53 16.40 11.47 7.20
C TYR A 53 15.98 12.66 6.33
N ALA A 54 16.89 13.22 5.53
CA ALA A 54 16.57 14.32 4.61
C ALA A 54 15.51 13.93 3.58
N VAL A 55 15.61 12.74 3.00
CA VAL A 55 14.64 12.20 2.04
C VAL A 55 13.26 11.98 2.67
N LYS A 56 13.20 11.56 3.94
CA LYS A 56 11.95 11.20 4.63
C LYS A 56 11.28 12.38 5.36
N LYS A 57 11.93 13.54 5.46
CA LYS A 57 11.32 14.75 6.02
C LYS A 57 10.01 15.12 5.28
N PRO A 58 8.98 15.62 5.98
CA PRO A 58 8.95 15.93 7.42
C PRO A 58 8.57 14.74 8.33
N PHE A 59 8.29 13.56 7.77
CA PHE A 59 7.76 12.40 8.50
C PHE A 59 8.86 11.52 9.10
N ALA A 60 9.89 12.15 9.66
CA ALA A 60 11.06 11.48 10.21
C ALA A 60 11.52 12.12 11.53
N VAL A 61 12.02 11.29 12.44
CA VAL A 61 12.65 11.71 13.70
C VAL A 61 14.03 11.06 13.79
N LEU A 62 15.10 11.87 13.82
CA LEU A 62 16.48 11.38 13.94
C LEU A 62 16.97 11.46 15.40
N TYR A 63 17.32 10.30 15.97
CA TYR A 63 17.95 10.22 17.28
C TYR A 63 19.46 10.43 17.17
N LYS A 64 19.94 11.56 17.72
CA LYS A 64 21.36 11.94 17.66
C LYS A 64 22.24 11.12 18.61
N LYS A 65 21.71 10.76 19.78
CA LYS A 65 22.43 9.96 20.79
C LYS A 65 22.59 8.51 20.31
N LYS A 66 23.71 7.90 20.67
CA LYS A 66 23.97 6.48 20.45
C LYS A 66 23.10 5.65 21.40
N ASN A 67 22.47 4.61 20.87
CA ASN A 67 21.63 3.69 21.65
C ASN A 67 22.22 2.28 21.56
N ILE A 68 22.58 1.71 22.71
CA ILE A 68 23.11 0.35 22.80
C ILE A 68 21.91 -0.59 22.80
N THR A 69 21.46 -0.96 21.61
CA THR A 69 20.33 -1.86 21.41
C THR A 69 20.69 -2.85 20.31
N ARG A 70 20.16 -4.06 20.42
CA ARG A 70 20.37 -5.14 19.46
C ARG A 70 19.00 -5.65 19.01
N PRO A 71 18.43 -5.08 17.93
CA PRO A 71 17.03 -5.32 17.56
C PRO A 71 16.62 -6.78 17.39
N PHE A 72 17.54 -7.65 16.97
CA PHE A 72 17.29 -9.08 16.79
C PHE A 72 17.40 -9.90 18.09
N GLU A 73 17.95 -9.33 19.16
CA GLU A 73 18.06 -9.98 20.47
C GLU A 73 16.99 -9.46 21.42
N ASP A 74 16.77 -8.14 21.43
CA ASP A 74 15.75 -7.48 22.26
C ASP A 74 15.07 -6.34 21.48
N GLN A 75 13.74 -6.43 21.39
CA GLN A 75 12.88 -5.52 20.66
C GLN A 75 12.26 -4.44 21.57
N THR A 76 12.25 -4.64 22.89
CA THR A 76 11.55 -3.78 23.87
C THR A 76 11.98 -2.32 23.79
N SER A 77 13.27 -2.08 23.58
CA SER A 77 13.81 -0.73 23.42
C SER A 77 13.25 -0.02 22.18
N LEU A 78 13.07 -0.73 21.07
CA LEU A 78 12.47 -0.17 19.85
C LEU A 78 10.99 0.13 20.07
N GLU A 79 10.26 -0.76 20.71
CA GLU A 79 8.84 -0.58 21.05
C GLU A 79 8.65 0.64 21.95
N PHE A 80 9.53 0.80 22.95
CA PHE A 80 9.56 1.99 23.81
C PHE A 80 9.77 3.30 23.01
N PHE A 81 10.75 3.32 22.09
CA PHE A 81 10.97 4.49 21.23
C PHE A 81 9.78 4.76 20.29
N SER A 82 9.17 3.71 19.75
CA SER A 82 7.99 3.79 18.89
C SER A 82 6.82 4.42 19.65
N LYS A 83 6.49 3.93 20.85
CA LYS A 83 5.43 4.48 21.71
C LYS A 83 5.74 5.91 22.16
N LYS A 84 7.01 6.22 22.43
CA LYS A 84 7.43 7.58 22.83
C LYS A 84 7.28 8.60 21.70
N SER A 85 7.72 8.26 20.49
CA SER A 85 7.78 9.19 19.34
C SER A 85 6.61 9.06 18.37
N ASP A 86 5.70 8.11 18.60
CA ASP A 86 4.58 7.81 17.69
C ASP A 86 5.07 7.54 16.26
N CYS A 87 6.03 6.62 16.15
CA CYS A 87 6.66 6.24 14.88
C CYS A 87 6.38 4.76 14.60
N SER A 88 5.68 4.49 13.51
CA SER A 88 5.36 3.13 13.05
C SER A 88 6.44 2.52 12.17
N LEU A 89 7.43 3.30 11.74
CA LEU A 89 8.57 2.84 10.95
C LEU A 89 9.85 3.12 11.69
N PHE A 90 10.87 2.29 11.49
CA PHE A 90 12.19 2.54 12.04
C PHE A 90 13.32 2.16 11.09
N LEU A 91 14.44 2.83 11.27
CA LEU A 91 15.71 2.51 10.65
C LEU A 91 16.81 2.59 11.72
N PHE A 92 17.45 1.46 12.00
CA PHE A 92 18.51 1.35 12.99
C PHE A 92 19.86 1.12 12.31
N GLY A 93 20.80 2.02 12.53
CA GLY A 93 22.15 1.91 11.99
C GLY A 93 23.14 1.32 13.00
N SER A 94 23.90 0.31 12.60
CA SER A 94 24.95 -0.31 13.41
C SER A 94 26.17 -0.70 12.56
N HIS A 95 27.29 -1.01 13.19
CA HIS A 95 28.47 -1.52 12.50
C HIS A 95 29.23 -2.47 13.44
N ASN A 96 29.69 -3.61 12.92
CA ASN A 96 30.61 -4.52 13.60
C ASN A 96 31.39 -5.37 12.57
N LYS A 97 32.42 -6.10 13.00
CA LYS A 97 33.26 -6.92 12.11
C LYS A 97 32.47 -7.98 11.32
N LYS A 98 31.48 -8.63 11.95
CA LYS A 98 30.65 -9.67 11.31
C LYS A 98 29.62 -9.08 10.33
N ARG A 99 29.16 -7.87 10.60
CA ARG A 99 28.11 -7.14 9.87
C ARG A 99 28.55 -5.68 9.71
N PRO A 100 29.47 -5.41 8.78
CA PRO A 100 29.87 -4.04 8.49
C PRO A 100 28.70 -3.27 7.89
N ASN A 101 28.68 -1.97 8.17
CA ASN A 101 27.74 -0.96 7.65
C ASN A 101 26.29 -1.45 7.60
N ASN A 102 25.74 -1.76 8.75
CA ASN A 102 24.51 -2.51 8.89
C ASN A 102 23.31 -1.59 9.14
N LEU A 103 22.27 -1.73 8.33
CA LEU A 103 21.00 -1.04 8.50
C LEU A 103 19.93 -2.07 8.81
N ILE A 104 19.08 -1.80 9.79
CA ILE A 104 17.91 -2.62 10.09
C ILE A 104 16.70 -1.73 9.86
N ILE A 105 15.92 -2.04 8.83
CA ILE A 105 14.68 -1.35 8.52
C ILE A 105 13.51 -2.20 9.00
N GLY A 106 12.49 -1.58 9.57
CA GLY A 106 11.32 -2.32 10.02
C GLY A 106 10.11 -1.45 10.24
N ARG A 107 9.00 -2.12 10.51
CA ARG A 107 7.70 -1.52 10.78
C ARG A 107 7.08 -2.11 12.03
N MET A 108 6.31 -1.29 12.70
CA MET A 108 5.57 -1.62 13.92
C MET A 108 4.08 -1.76 13.60
N PHE A 109 3.42 -2.65 14.33
CA PHE A 109 1.98 -2.78 14.39
C PHE A 109 1.57 -2.75 15.86
N ASP A 110 0.71 -1.81 16.23
CA ASP A 110 0.33 -1.55 17.63
C ASP A 110 1.54 -1.37 18.58
N TYR A 111 2.52 -0.57 18.12
CA TYR A 111 3.80 -0.32 18.81
C TYR A 111 4.70 -1.55 19.04
N HIS A 112 4.31 -2.74 18.57
CA HIS A 112 5.12 -3.94 18.55
C HIS A 112 5.79 -4.14 17.18
N VAL A 113 6.93 -4.81 17.13
CA VAL A 113 7.59 -5.11 15.85
C VAL A 113 6.72 -6.06 15.03
N LEU A 114 6.40 -5.67 13.81
CA LEU A 114 5.75 -6.54 12.83
C LEU A 114 6.81 -7.25 11.97
N ASP A 115 7.57 -6.48 11.19
CA ASP A 115 8.64 -7.01 10.34
C ASP A 115 9.91 -6.18 10.53
N MET A 116 11.06 -6.85 10.51
CA MET A 116 12.36 -6.19 10.40
C MET A 116 13.30 -6.95 9.46
N ILE A 117 14.04 -6.21 8.65
CA ILE A 117 14.96 -6.72 7.64
C ILE A 117 16.30 -6.02 7.80
N GLU A 118 17.36 -6.82 7.84
CA GLU A 118 18.74 -6.37 7.92
C GLU A 118 19.33 -6.23 6.52
N LEU A 119 19.90 -5.05 6.24
CA LEU A 119 20.49 -4.65 4.97
C LEU A 119 21.93 -4.19 5.23
N GLY A 120 22.90 -4.89 4.63
CA GLY A 120 24.30 -4.48 4.63
C GLY A 120 24.58 -3.48 3.52
N VAL A 121 25.18 -2.34 3.84
CA VAL A 121 25.60 -1.33 2.86
C VAL A 121 27.02 -1.66 2.37
N GLU A 122 27.15 -2.04 1.10
CA GLU A 122 28.45 -2.28 0.47
C GLU A 122 29.06 -0.97 -0.05
N LYS A 123 28.27 -0.21 -0.82
CA LYS A 123 28.66 1.06 -1.41
C LYS A 123 27.66 2.15 -1.03
N PHE A 124 28.17 3.34 -0.75
CA PHE A 124 27.37 4.51 -0.42
C PHE A 124 27.97 5.73 -1.12
N VAL A 125 27.10 6.51 -1.77
CA VAL A 125 27.41 7.85 -2.26
C VAL A 125 26.42 8.81 -1.61
N SER A 126 26.94 9.80 -0.89
CA SER A 126 26.10 10.74 -0.15
C SER A 126 25.41 11.74 -1.08
N LEU A 127 24.29 12.29 -0.62
CA LEU A 127 23.68 13.49 -1.19
C LEU A 127 24.68 14.64 -1.37
N LYS A 128 25.66 14.75 -0.46
CA LYS A 128 26.66 15.82 -0.47
C LYS A 128 27.71 15.66 -1.57
N ASP A 129 28.02 14.43 -1.94
CA ASP A 129 29.09 14.14 -2.90
C ASP A 129 28.64 14.43 -4.34
N VAL A 130 27.33 14.32 -4.58
CA VAL A 130 26.72 14.59 -5.89
C VAL A 130 26.49 16.11 -6.04
N LYS A 131 27.29 16.77 -6.87
CA LYS A 131 27.27 18.23 -7.11
C LYS A 131 26.13 18.69 -8.04
N ASN A 132 24.90 18.31 -7.73
CA ASN A 132 23.71 18.63 -8.53
C ASN A 132 22.63 19.31 -7.70
N SER A 133 21.71 20.01 -8.38
CA SER A 133 20.57 20.66 -7.75
C SER A 133 19.64 19.62 -7.10
N LYS A 134 19.34 19.79 -5.80
CA LYS A 134 18.52 18.84 -5.03
C LYS A 134 17.03 19.16 -5.13
N CYS A 135 16.19 18.15 -4.88
CA CYS A 135 14.75 18.33 -4.77
C CYS A 135 14.38 19.03 -3.44
N PRO A 136 13.28 19.80 -3.40
CA PRO A 136 12.76 20.37 -2.16
C PRO A 136 12.42 19.31 -1.10
N GLU A 137 12.56 19.67 0.18
CA GLU A 137 12.16 18.80 1.29
C GLU A 137 10.64 18.52 1.24
N GLY A 138 10.22 17.28 1.51
CA GLY A 138 8.81 16.90 1.52
C GLY A 138 8.20 16.59 0.15
N THR A 139 8.99 16.64 -0.92
CA THR A 139 8.57 16.18 -2.26
C THR A 139 8.21 14.70 -2.22
N LYS A 140 7.03 14.36 -2.74
CA LYS A 140 6.57 12.97 -2.81
C LYS A 140 7.38 12.22 -3.88
N PRO A 141 8.15 11.17 -3.51
CA PRO A 141 8.91 10.42 -4.49
C PRO A 141 8.02 9.54 -5.37
N MET A 142 8.39 9.41 -6.63
CA MET A 142 7.96 8.31 -7.49
C MET A 142 8.83 7.10 -7.18
N LEU A 143 8.21 5.94 -6.98
CA LEU A 143 8.92 4.70 -6.65
C LEU A 143 8.92 3.77 -7.86
N ILE A 144 10.10 3.32 -8.26
CA ILE A 144 10.27 2.33 -9.32
C ILE A 144 10.95 1.11 -8.70
N PHE A 145 10.38 -0.07 -8.95
CA PHE A 145 10.96 -1.35 -8.55
C PHE A 145 11.24 -2.15 -9.82
N ALA A 146 12.50 -2.50 -10.03
CA ALA A 146 12.96 -3.30 -11.17
C ALA A 146 13.62 -4.60 -10.69
N GLY A 147 13.40 -5.68 -11.43
CA GLY A 147 13.92 -7.01 -11.13
C GLY A 147 12.84 -7.97 -10.63
N ASP A 148 12.80 -9.15 -11.24
CA ASP A 148 11.77 -10.18 -11.01
C ASP A 148 11.82 -10.76 -9.59
N MET A 149 12.97 -10.65 -8.92
CA MET A 149 13.18 -11.07 -7.53
C MET A 149 12.14 -10.48 -6.57
N PHE A 150 11.67 -9.26 -6.83
CA PHE A 150 10.67 -8.60 -6.00
C PHE A 150 9.28 -9.23 -6.05
N ASP A 151 8.98 -10.01 -7.10
CA ASP A 151 7.68 -10.63 -7.30
C ASP A 151 7.74 -12.16 -7.08
N VAL A 152 8.90 -12.78 -7.32
CA VAL A 152 9.11 -14.23 -7.14
C VAL A 152 9.42 -14.60 -5.68
N ASN A 153 10.35 -13.90 -5.03
CA ASN A 153 10.80 -14.26 -3.68
C ASN A 153 9.98 -13.53 -2.60
N GLU A 154 9.45 -14.27 -1.63
CA GLU A 154 8.66 -13.71 -0.55
C GLU A 154 9.40 -12.68 0.30
N GLU A 155 10.67 -12.90 0.62
CA GLU A 155 11.45 -11.96 1.44
C GLU A 155 11.61 -10.61 0.71
N TYR A 156 11.89 -10.66 -0.59
CA TYR A 156 11.98 -9.47 -1.44
C TYR A 156 10.61 -8.81 -1.64
N ARG A 157 9.53 -9.58 -1.73
CA ARG A 157 8.15 -9.05 -1.77
C ARG A 157 7.80 -8.30 -0.48
N ARG A 158 8.19 -8.84 0.68
CA ARG A 158 8.03 -8.18 1.99
C ARG A 158 8.90 -6.94 2.10
N LEU A 159 10.13 -6.98 1.59
CA LEU A 159 11.00 -5.83 1.52
C LEU A 159 10.45 -4.73 0.60
N LYS A 160 9.94 -5.07 -0.60
CA LYS A 160 9.24 -4.15 -1.50
C LYS A 160 8.06 -3.48 -0.80
N SER A 161 7.24 -4.25 -0.09
CA SER A 161 6.14 -3.72 0.74
C SER A 161 6.65 -2.72 1.78
N LEU A 162 7.72 -3.07 2.50
CA LEU A 162 8.32 -2.23 3.53
C LEU A 162 8.92 -0.94 2.95
N LEU A 163 9.65 -1.00 1.84
CA LEU A 163 10.24 0.15 1.16
C LEU A 163 9.16 1.10 0.60
N ILE A 164 8.09 0.56 0.03
CA ILE A 164 6.93 1.36 -0.41
C ILE A 164 6.35 2.11 0.79
N ASP A 165 6.08 1.41 1.88
CA ASP A 165 5.52 2.01 3.10
C ASP A 165 6.46 3.06 3.71
N PHE A 166 7.77 2.83 3.63
CA PHE A 166 8.79 3.75 4.10
C PHE A 166 8.89 5.03 3.28
N PHE A 167 8.90 4.96 1.94
CA PHE A 167 9.18 6.12 1.09
C PHE A 167 7.95 6.80 0.48
N ARG A 168 6.76 6.17 0.44
CA ARG A 168 5.58 6.72 -0.27
C ARG A 168 5.09 8.10 0.19
N GLY A 169 5.34 8.49 1.44
CA GLY A 169 4.81 9.72 2.03
C GLY A 169 3.28 9.76 2.14
N PRO A 170 2.64 10.95 2.13
CA PRO A 170 1.20 11.09 2.33
C PRO A 170 0.39 10.55 1.15
N THR A 171 -0.79 9.99 1.44
CA THR A 171 -1.76 9.61 0.40
C THR A 171 -2.57 10.84 0.01
N VAL A 172 -2.49 11.23 -1.26
CA VAL A 172 -3.16 12.41 -1.80
C VAL A 172 -4.04 12.00 -2.99
N PRO A 173 -5.22 12.61 -3.18
CA PRO A 173 -6.10 12.28 -4.30
C PRO A 173 -5.60 12.82 -5.64
N SER A 174 -4.82 13.91 -5.62
CA SER A 174 -4.29 14.57 -6.80
C SER A 174 -2.85 15.03 -6.56
N ILE A 175 -2.08 15.13 -7.65
CA ILE A 175 -0.68 15.59 -7.63
C ILE A 175 -0.47 16.63 -8.72
N ARG A 176 0.36 17.63 -8.43
CA ARG A 176 0.79 18.63 -9.40
C ARG A 176 1.89 18.04 -10.29
N LEU A 177 1.85 18.28 -11.60
CA LEU A 177 2.89 17.84 -12.53
C LEU A 177 4.28 18.36 -12.14
N ALA A 178 4.38 19.63 -11.74
CA ALA A 178 5.63 20.21 -11.23
C ALA A 178 6.10 19.60 -9.90
N GLY A 179 5.29 18.77 -9.23
CA GLY A 179 5.71 18.02 -8.04
C GLY A 179 6.34 16.66 -8.37
N LEU A 180 6.36 16.25 -9.64
CA LEU A 180 6.94 14.98 -10.10
C LEU A 180 8.44 15.14 -10.40
N GLU A 181 9.20 15.59 -9.41
CA GLU A 181 10.63 15.93 -9.58
C GLU A 181 11.57 14.83 -9.09
N TYR A 182 11.10 13.90 -8.27
CA TYR A 182 11.96 12.98 -7.52
C TYR A 182 11.57 11.52 -7.75
N VAL A 183 12.55 10.70 -8.14
CA VAL A 183 12.41 9.25 -8.35
C VAL A 183 13.37 8.50 -7.44
N LEU A 184 12.82 7.52 -6.73
CA LEU A 184 13.58 6.47 -6.05
C LEU A 184 13.44 5.17 -6.85
N HIS A 185 14.56 4.71 -7.37
CA HIS A 185 14.64 3.48 -8.14
C HIS A 185 15.32 2.40 -7.30
N PHE A 186 14.61 1.28 -7.11
CA PHE A 186 15.11 0.08 -6.46
C PHE A 186 15.26 -1.01 -7.51
N THR A 187 16.48 -1.51 -7.69
CA THR A 187 16.78 -2.59 -8.64
C THR A 187 17.33 -3.79 -7.89
N ALA A 188 16.69 -4.96 -8.03
CA ALA A 188 17.17 -6.21 -7.43
C ALA A 188 17.78 -7.12 -8.51
N VAL A 189 19.10 -7.30 -8.46
CA VAL A 189 19.89 -8.10 -9.41
C VAL A 189 21.01 -8.80 -8.64
N ASP A 190 21.28 -10.06 -8.97
CA ASP A 190 22.37 -10.88 -8.39
C ASP A 190 22.42 -10.88 -6.85
N GLY A 191 21.25 -10.94 -6.21
CA GLY A 191 21.13 -10.93 -4.74
C GLY A 191 21.42 -9.57 -4.08
N LYS A 192 21.74 -8.53 -4.87
CA LYS A 192 21.94 -7.15 -4.41
C LYS A 192 20.74 -6.29 -4.72
N ILE A 193 20.57 -5.24 -3.92
CA ILE A 193 19.51 -4.25 -4.06
C ILE A 193 20.16 -2.89 -4.20
N TYR A 194 19.99 -2.30 -5.37
CA TYR A 194 20.48 -0.98 -5.70
C TYR A 194 19.39 0.04 -5.43
N MET A 195 19.61 0.93 -4.47
CA MET A 195 18.79 2.12 -4.30
C MET A 195 19.49 3.28 -4.99
N ARG A 196 18.80 3.92 -5.93
CA ARG A 196 19.25 5.10 -6.66
C ARG A 196 18.21 6.20 -6.58
N SER A 197 18.70 7.42 -6.48
CA SER A 197 17.88 8.62 -6.32
C SER A 197 18.14 9.55 -7.49
N TYR A 198 17.10 9.83 -8.26
CA TYR A 198 17.17 10.66 -9.45
C TYR A 198 16.25 11.87 -9.35
N LYS A 199 16.72 12.99 -9.88
CA LYS A 199 15.92 14.16 -10.18
C LYS A 199 15.39 14.06 -11.62
N VAL A 200 14.12 14.39 -11.81
CA VAL A 200 13.45 14.35 -13.11
C VAL A 200 13.54 15.72 -13.76
N LEU A 201 14.04 15.74 -15.00
CA LEU A 201 14.09 16.91 -15.85
C LEU A 201 13.10 16.72 -17.01
N LEU A 202 12.13 17.62 -17.11
CA LEU A 202 11.13 17.61 -18.17
C LEU A 202 11.61 18.51 -19.32
N LYS A 203 12.03 17.91 -20.43
CA LYS A 203 12.46 18.61 -21.65
C LYS A 203 11.34 18.67 -22.68
N LYS A 204 11.39 19.70 -23.54
CA LYS A 204 10.46 19.86 -24.67
C LYS A 204 10.66 18.73 -25.67
N SER A 205 9.59 18.04 -26.03
CA SER A 205 9.57 16.89 -26.95
C SER A 205 8.82 17.17 -28.26
N GLY A 206 8.10 18.29 -28.36
CA GLY A 206 7.20 18.58 -29.49
C GLY A 206 5.82 17.90 -29.40
N CYS A 207 5.61 16.99 -28.45
CA CYS A 207 4.33 16.34 -28.18
C CYS A 207 3.72 16.82 -26.85
N LYS A 208 2.49 16.39 -26.54
CA LYS A 208 1.83 16.66 -25.24
C LYS A 208 2.59 16.06 -24.04
N ILE A 209 3.36 14.99 -24.27
CA ILE A 209 4.14 14.30 -23.23
C ILE A 209 5.58 14.81 -23.28
N PRO A 210 6.15 15.38 -22.20
CA PRO A 210 7.52 15.87 -22.17
C PRO A 210 8.53 14.73 -22.27
N ARG A 211 9.72 15.02 -22.81
CA ARG A 211 10.84 14.07 -22.79
C ARG A 211 11.45 14.08 -21.39
N ILE A 212 11.54 12.90 -20.79
CA ILE A 212 12.06 12.73 -19.43
C ILE A 212 13.56 12.47 -19.50
N GLU A 213 14.34 13.26 -18.77
CA GLU A 213 15.74 12.96 -18.46
C GLU A 213 15.92 12.83 -16.95
N LEU A 214 16.88 12.01 -16.54
CA LEU A 214 17.17 11.74 -15.14
C LEU A 214 18.57 12.24 -14.81
N GLU A 215 18.67 13.02 -13.76
CA GLU A 215 19.93 13.50 -13.19
C GLU A 215 20.16 12.81 -11.85
N GLU A 216 21.35 12.26 -11.60
CA GLU A 216 21.64 11.63 -10.32
C GLU A 216 21.62 12.69 -9.20
N MET A 217 20.89 12.40 -8.12
CA MET A 217 20.76 13.28 -6.96
C MET A 217 21.44 12.69 -5.71
N GLY A 218 21.44 11.37 -5.56
CA GLY A 218 21.77 10.69 -4.31
C GLY A 218 20.63 10.73 -3.28
N PRO A 219 20.69 9.96 -2.17
CA PRO A 219 21.74 9.00 -1.86
C PRO A 219 21.67 7.77 -2.77
N SER A 220 22.82 7.20 -3.08
CA SER A 220 22.96 5.95 -3.84
C SER A 220 23.55 4.88 -2.92
N LEU A 221 22.86 3.75 -2.78
CA LEU A 221 23.19 2.68 -1.84
C LEU A 221 23.17 1.32 -2.55
N ASP A 222 24.19 0.52 -2.28
CA ASP A 222 24.24 -0.89 -2.69
C ASP A 222 24.02 -1.74 -1.44
N LEU A 223 22.90 -2.46 -1.43
CA LEU A 223 22.38 -3.14 -0.26
C LEU A 223 22.40 -4.65 -0.49
N VAL A 224 22.79 -5.39 0.55
CA VAL A 224 22.72 -6.85 0.59
C VAL A 224 21.79 -7.27 1.72
N MET A 225 20.79 -8.08 1.40
CA MET A 225 19.88 -8.61 2.39
C MET A 225 20.60 -9.62 3.30
N ARG A 226 20.38 -9.51 4.61
CA ARG A 226 20.99 -10.37 5.63
C ARG A 226 19.88 -11.10 6.39
N ARG A 227 19.75 -10.87 7.70
CA ARG A 227 18.70 -11.49 8.52
C ARG A 227 17.34 -10.87 8.23
N THR A 228 16.31 -11.70 8.24
CA THR A 228 14.91 -11.33 8.18
C THR A 228 14.22 -11.79 9.45
N HIS A 229 13.29 -10.98 9.94
CA HIS A 229 12.33 -11.37 10.98
C HIS A 229 10.96 -10.91 10.49
N LEU A 230 10.23 -11.84 9.90
CA LEU A 230 8.92 -11.59 9.31
C LEU A 230 7.83 -11.96 10.32
N ALA A 231 6.75 -11.18 10.35
CA ALA A 231 5.55 -11.50 11.12
C ALA A 231 4.96 -12.83 10.65
N SER A 232 4.33 -13.55 11.59
CA SER A 232 3.48 -14.70 11.27
C SER A 232 2.36 -14.30 10.32
N ASP A 233 1.87 -15.26 9.53
CA ASP A 233 0.82 -15.01 8.55
C ASP A 233 -0.46 -14.46 9.15
N ASP A 234 -0.82 -14.89 10.36
CA ASP A 234 -2.03 -14.44 11.04
C ASP A 234 -1.90 -12.99 11.51
N LEU A 235 -0.74 -12.63 12.11
CA LEU A 235 -0.45 -11.26 12.51
C LEU A 235 -0.38 -10.35 11.29
N TYR A 236 0.22 -10.82 10.20
CA TYR A 236 0.30 -10.08 8.95
C TYR A 236 -1.09 -9.85 8.33
N LYS A 237 -1.93 -10.88 8.25
CA LYS A 237 -3.33 -10.76 7.79
C LYS A 237 -4.12 -9.78 8.66
N LEU A 238 -3.93 -9.82 9.98
CA LEU A 238 -4.55 -8.90 10.91
C LEU A 238 -4.13 -7.45 10.64
N SER A 239 -2.83 -7.21 10.39
CA SER A 239 -2.30 -5.89 10.05
C SER A 239 -2.86 -5.32 8.72
N LEU A 240 -3.32 -6.17 7.81
CA LEU A 240 -3.89 -5.78 6.51
C LEU A 240 -5.41 -5.60 6.53
N LYS A 241 -6.06 -5.78 7.67
CA LYS A 241 -7.52 -5.75 7.78
C LYS A 241 -8.07 -4.35 7.54
N GLN A 242 -8.76 -4.18 6.40
CA GLN A 242 -9.46 -2.93 6.09
C GLN A 242 -10.74 -2.77 6.93
N PRO A 243 -10.97 -1.58 7.54
CA PRO A 243 -12.19 -1.28 8.28
C PRO A 243 -13.46 -1.45 7.43
N LYS A 244 -14.50 -2.06 7.99
CA LYS A 244 -15.80 -2.27 7.31
C LYS A 244 -16.48 -0.95 6.93
N ALA A 245 -16.26 0.12 7.69
CA ALA A 245 -16.85 1.44 7.42
C ALA A 245 -16.30 2.10 6.14
N LEU A 246 -15.05 1.78 5.73
CA LEU A 246 -14.48 2.25 4.47
C LEU A 246 -14.91 1.43 3.26
N LYS A 247 -15.43 0.21 3.49
CA LYS A 247 -15.89 -0.66 2.40
C LYS A 247 -17.32 -0.27 2.03
N PRO A 248 -17.56 0.32 0.85
CA PRO A 248 -18.92 0.63 0.42
C PRO A 248 -19.69 -0.70 0.28
N LYS A 249 -20.73 -0.87 1.09
CA LYS A 249 -21.63 -2.03 0.99
C LYS A 249 -22.47 -1.87 -0.27
N LYS A 250 -22.09 -2.56 -1.35
CA LYS A 250 -22.94 -2.65 -2.54
C LYS A 250 -24.24 -3.36 -2.17
N LYS A 251 -25.36 -2.66 -2.25
CA LYS A 251 -26.69 -3.25 -2.13
C LYS A 251 -27.11 -3.75 -3.52
N LYS A 252 -27.41 -5.04 -3.63
CA LYS A 252 -27.83 -5.64 -4.90
C LYS A 252 -29.08 -4.92 -5.43
N ASN A 253 -29.15 -4.73 -6.75
CA ASN A 253 -30.26 -4.08 -7.46
C ASN A 253 -30.49 -2.59 -7.13
N ILE A 254 -29.57 -1.92 -6.44
CA ILE A 254 -29.63 -0.48 -6.18
C ILE A 254 -28.41 0.17 -6.83
N SER A 255 -28.64 1.15 -7.70
CA SER A 255 -27.60 1.97 -8.32
C SER A 255 -27.86 3.45 -8.06
N HIS A 256 -26.81 4.25 -8.03
CA HIS A 256 -26.90 5.70 -7.90
C HIS A 256 -26.43 6.36 -9.19
N ASP A 257 -27.14 7.38 -9.63
CA ASP A 257 -26.73 8.23 -10.74
C ASP A 257 -25.60 9.18 -10.32
N VAL A 258 -24.95 9.84 -11.29
CA VAL A 258 -23.95 10.89 -11.07
C VAL A 258 -24.53 12.06 -10.26
N PHE A 259 -25.84 12.31 -10.42
CA PHE A 259 -26.59 13.33 -9.66
C PHE A 259 -27.11 12.84 -8.30
N GLY A 260 -26.82 11.60 -7.90
CA GLY A 260 -27.24 11.03 -6.61
C GLY A 260 -28.63 10.39 -6.59
N THR A 261 -29.37 10.42 -7.70
CA THR A 261 -30.67 9.73 -7.83
C THR A 261 -30.51 8.24 -7.63
N THR A 262 -31.38 7.63 -6.84
CA THR A 262 -31.31 6.19 -6.54
C THR A 262 -32.25 5.41 -7.47
N TYR A 263 -31.69 4.48 -8.24
CA TYR A 263 -32.43 3.56 -9.10
C TYR A 263 -32.50 2.17 -8.48
N GLY A 264 -33.70 1.58 -8.49
CA GLY A 264 -33.92 0.18 -8.14
C GLY A 264 -34.16 -0.65 -9.41
N ARG A 265 -33.34 -1.68 -9.65
CA ARG A 265 -33.56 -2.61 -10.77
C ARG A 265 -34.51 -3.73 -10.34
N ILE A 266 -35.70 -3.74 -10.92
CA ILE A 266 -36.65 -4.85 -10.77
C ILE A 266 -36.37 -5.85 -11.88
N HIS A 267 -36.08 -7.10 -11.50
CA HIS A 267 -35.94 -8.20 -12.45
C HIS A 267 -37.27 -8.93 -12.55
N MET A 268 -38.08 -8.56 -13.54
CA MET A 268 -39.33 -9.28 -13.81
C MET A 268 -39.02 -10.68 -14.33
N GLN A 269 -39.75 -11.67 -13.83
CA GLN A 269 -39.73 -13.01 -14.41
C GLN A 269 -40.39 -12.98 -15.79
N LYS A 270 -39.91 -13.82 -16.71
CA LYS A 270 -40.56 -13.99 -18.01
C LYS A 270 -41.94 -14.60 -17.78
N GLN A 271 -43.00 -13.87 -18.13
CA GLN A 271 -44.37 -14.35 -17.99
C GLN A 271 -44.70 -15.33 -19.12
N ASP A 272 -45.02 -16.57 -18.75
CA ASP A 272 -45.50 -17.58 -19.69
C ASP A 272 -47.03 -17.49 -19.81
N LEU A 273 -47.51 -17.03 -20.97
CA LEU A 273 -48.93 -16.84 -21.27
C LEU A 273 -49.59 -18.09 -21.86
N SER A 274 -48.84 -19.18 -22.10
CA SER A 274 -49.42 -20.42 -22.62
C SER A 274 -50.44 -21.05 -21.67
N LYS A 275 -50.30 -20.78 -20.36
CA LYS A 275 -51.23 -21.21 -19.31
C LYS A 275 -52.45 -20.30 -19.15
N LEU A 276 -52.49 -19.16 -19.85
CA LEU A 276 -53.57 -18.19 -19.73
C LEU A 276 -54.76 -18.65 -20.59
N GLN A 277 -55.69 -19.38 -19.97
CA GLN A 277 -56.94 -19.71 -20.63
C GLN A 277 -57.87 -18.48 -20.63
N THR A 278 -58.18 -17.98 -21.82
CA THR A 278 -59.13 -16.87 -21.97
C THR A 278 -60.57 -17.34 -21.72
N ARG A 279 -61.42 -16.41 -21.29
CA ARG A 279 -62.85 -16.68 -21.10
C ARG A 279 -63.46 -17.08 -22.45
N LYS A 280 -64.00 -18.30 -22.53
CA LYS A 280 -64.67 -18.84 -23.72
C LYS A 280 -66.07 -18.23 -23.88
N VAL A 281 -66.13 -16.96 -24.29
CA VAL A 281 -67.39 -16.26 -24.58
C VAL A 281 -68.11 -16.91 -25.77
N LYS A 282 -69.43 -16.80 -25.80
CA LYS A 282 -70.29 -17.47 -26.80
C LYS A 282 -69.90 -17.09 -28.24
N GLY A 283 -69.45 -15.85 -28.47
CA GLY A 283 -69.03 -15.37 -29.79
C GLY A 283 -67.72 -15.96 -30.33
N LEU A 284 -66.88 -16.55 -29.48
CA LEU A 284 -65.62 -17.21 -29.88
C LEU A 284 -65.77 -18.73 -30.03
N LYS A 285 -66.96 -19.28 -29.73
CA LYS A 285 -67.24 -20.70 -29.93
C LYS A 285 -67.58 -20.90 -31.41
N LYS A 286 -66.79 -21.73 -32.10
CA LYS A 286 -67.10 -22.15 -33.48
C LYS A 286 -68.52 -22.70 -33.55
N ARG A 287 -69.26 -22.29 -34.58
CA ARG A 287 -70.60 -22.84 -34.82
C ARG A 287 -70.44 -24.27 -35.36
N PRO A 288 -71.37 -25.18 -35.09
CA PRO A 288 -71.26 -26.58 -35.51
C PRO A 288 -70.98 -26.77 -37.01
N ALA A 289 -71.47 -25.85 -37.86
CA ALA A 289 -71.27 -25.88 -39.31
C ALA A 289 -69.81 -25.64 -39.76
N GLU A 290 -68.98 -24.94 -38.97
CA GLU A 290 -67.58 -24.65 -39.32
C GLU A 290 -66.61 -25.76 -38.88
N ASN A 291 -66.96 -26.53 -37.85
CA ASN A 291 -66.12 -27.65 -37.38
C ASN A 291 -66.08 -28.82 -38.37
N LEU A 292 -67.12 -28.99 -39.20
CA LEU A 292 -67.19 -30.01 -40.25
C LEU A 292 -66.26 -29.71 -41.45
N ALA A 293 -65.84 -28.45 -41.62
CA ALA A 293 -64.99 -28.05 -42.75
C ALA A 293 -63.48 -28.21 -42.49
N GLU A 294 -63.03 -28.24 -41.22
CA GLU A 294 -61.60 -28.33 -40.88
C GLU A 294 -61.09 -29.77 -40.66
N ASP A 295 -61.95 -30.70 -40.24
CA ASP A 295 -61.55 -32.10 -39.93
C ASP A 295 -61.31 -32.96 -41.20
N GLY A 296 -61.45 -32.36 -42.40
CA GLY A 296 -61.18 -32.97 -43.71
C GLY A 296 -59.78 -32.70 -44.29
N GLY A 297 -58.90 -31.99 -43.57
CA GLY A 297 -57.56 -31.60 -44.05
C GLY A 297 -56.46 -32.62 -43.75
N VAL A 298 -56.12 -33.44 -44.73
CA VAL A 298 -55.06 -34.48 -44.75
C VAL A 298 -53.71 -34.01 -44.16
N THR A 299 -53.14 -34.76 -43.22
CA THR A 299 -51.70 -34.75 -42.91
C THR A 299 -51.02 -35.97 -43.53
N PRO A 300 -49.89 -35.83 -44.27
CA PRO A 300 -49.19 -36.97 -44.85
C PRO A 300 -48.39 -37.73 -43.77
N LYS A 301 -48.52 -39.06 -43.75
CA LYS A 301 -47.75 -39.99 -42.89
C LYS A 301 -46.25 -39.83 -43.14
N LYS A 302 -45.46 -39.56 -42.08
CA LYS A 302 -44.03 -39.89 -42.05
C LYS A 302 -43.87 -41.40 -41.83
N SER A 303 -43.32 -42.10 -42.81
CA SER A 303 -42.81 -43.46 -42.68
C SER A 303 -41.57 -43.47 -41.77
N LYS A 304 -41.56 -44.34 -40.74
CA LYS A 304 -40.33 -44.78 -40.08
C LYS A 304 -39.63 -45.79 -40.98
N SER A 305 -38.39 -45.52 -41.37
CA SER A 305 -37.41 -46.55 -41.73
C SER A 305 -36.42 -46.69 -40.59
N ALA A 306 -35.88 -47.92 -40.47
CA ALA A 306 -34.92 -48.37 -39.47
C ALA A 306 -33.66 -47.49 -39.40
#